data_AF-A0A431IH48-F1
#
_entry.id   AF-A0A431IH48-F1
#
_cell.length_a   1.000
_cell.length_b   1.000
_cell.length_c   1.000
_cell.angle_alpha   90.00
_cell.angle_beta   90.00
_cell.angle_gamma   90.00
#
_symmetry.space_group_name_H-M   'P 1'
#
loop_
_entity.id
_entity.type
_entity.pdbx_description
1 polymer ?
#
loop_
_entity_poly.entity_id
_entity_poly.type
_entity_poly.pdbx_seq_one_letter_code
_entity_poly.pdbx_strand_id
1 'polypeptide(L)'
;MKQNALKVADYTVIDQQLLWHQIDSIAFQAVGQLFVQGGQFNWLEPYRQGPSFENVGSCFIIDNLGHLVTSWHVIDQATSLWVQLPCTGRAPLKVLIKSVCPEKDIALLQLHKESIVIIKKVLGEVSFLSFGDSDTVARADNVMILGYPLMQYHIKSTTGIVSGKEMIDGQSLIQITAPINPGVSGGPVFDRYGQVIGITSCLVPDAQNIGFCVPSQDFLTIQADLMRERFVKKPMFGVQFVTSNDSKAELLNNPLPAGLYVSDVFEHGLFADAGIQKGDMIYEIDGCVIDAYGDARVSWSDERVSFYELIGRLKIGQQVAILLYRKGEKIVKKIKMKVLNPFAIVSSFPGYDTIEYVIISGLVVMSLTENHLDLFVQQRPEFGFFWQLQNRLKPALVITTIVPNSYAYQLRIFSPGDLIDAINDMPVHTMQDLKKALKKKVDFLTITTTLHLEQVIAKSAVDITFGAYALK
;
A
#
# COMPACT_ATOMS: atom_id res chain seq x y z
N MET A 1 -23.75 23.00 21.88
CA MET A 1 -22.33 23.29 22.16
C MET A 1 -21.98 22.75 23.53
N LYS A 2 -21.24 21.63 23.58
CA LYS A 2 -20.31 21.21 24.66
C LYS A 2 -19.62 19.96 24.12
N GLN A 3 -18.37 20.14 23.67
CA GLN A 3 -17.47 19.06 23.24
C GLN A 3 -16.97 18.35 24.51
N ASN A 4 -17.12 17.03 24.60
CA ASN A 4 -16.38 16.22 25.57
C ASN A 4 -15.31 15.44 24.80
N ALA A 5 -14.18 16.09 24.53
CA ALA A 5 -12.92 15.39 24.35
C ALA A 5 -12.29 15.26 25.75
N LEU A 6 -12.14 14.04 26.23
CA LEU A 6 -11.62 13.75 27.57
C LEU A 6 -10.10 13.98 27.59
N LYS A 7 -9.64 14.96 28.37
CA LYS A 7 -8.22 15.13 28.73
C LYS A 7 -7.98 14.54 30.11
N VAL A 8 -7.00 13.65 30.20
CA VAL A 8 -6.47 13.12 31.48
C VAL A 8 -5.60 14.20 32.14
N ALA A 9 -5.78 14.37 33.46
CA ALA A 9 -5.23 15.47 34.27
C ALA A 9 -3.73 15.36 34.60
N ASP A 10 -3.18 16.47 35.12
CA ASP A 10 -1.77 16.81 35.33
C ASP A 10 -0.91 15.81 36.13
N TYR A 11 0.39 15.85 35.80
CA TYR A 11 1.48 14.98 36.23
C TYR A 11 1.76 14.97 37.75
N THR A 12 1.31 13.93 38.44
CA THR A 12 1.89 13.42 39.70
C THR A 12 2.06 11.92 39.53
N VAL A 13 3.26 11.37 39.79
CA VAL A 13 3.66 9.95 39.63
C VAL A 13 2.46 9.00 39.61
N ILE A 14 1.86 8.84 38.43
CA ILE A 14 0.77 7.90 38.22
C ILE A 14 1.48 6.56 38.09
N ASP A 15 1.09 5.59 38.91
CA ASP A 15 1.43 4.20 38.65
C ASP A 15 1.05 3.89 37.20
N GLN A 16 2.03 3.60 36.35
CA GLN A 16 1.78 3.35 34.94
C GLN A 16 0.73 2.24 34.74
N GLN A 17 0.66 1.27 35.66
CA GLN A 17 -0.37 0.23 35.61
C GLN A 17 -1.77 0.81 35.85
N LEU A 18 -1.92 1.74 36.79
CA LEU A 18 -3.18 2.43 37.06
C LEU A 18 -3.61 3.27 35.86
N LEU A 19 -2.66 3.94 35.19
CA LEU A 19 -2.91 4.70 33.97
C LEU A 19 -3.41 3.79 32.83
N TRP A 20 -2.71 2.67 32.58
CA TRP A 20 -3.11 1.74 31.51
C TRP A 20 -4.46 1.10 31.78
N HIS A 21 -4.76 0.76 33.03
CA HIS A 21 -6.08 0.26 33.41
C HIS A 21 -7.20 1.30 33.14
N GLN A 22 -6.94 2.59 33.37
CA GLN A 22 -7.91 3.64 33.06
C GLN A 22 -8.14 3.76 31.55
N ILE A 23 -7.07 3.78 30.75
CA ILE A 23 -7.16 3.83 29.29
C ILE A 23 -7.90 2.61 28.76
N ASP A 24 -7.53 1.40 29.20
CA ASP A 24 -8.17 0.14 28.83
C ASP A 24 -9.68 0.18 29.12
N SER A 25 -10.07 0.53 30.36
CA SER A 25 -11.47 0.52 30.79
C SER A 25 -12.38 1.49 30.02
N ILE A 26 -11.82 2.52 29.38
CA ILE A 26 -12.56 3.48 28.53
C ILE A 26 -12.50 3.06 27.06
N ALA A 27 -11.34 2.58 26.59
CA ALA A 27 -11.09 2.33 25.18
C ALA A 27 -11.64 0.98 24.69
N PHE A 28 -11.69 -0.05 25.54
CA PHE A 28 -11.94 -1.42 25.08
C PHE A 28 -13.26 -1.57 24.31
N GLN A 29 -14.30 -0.82 24.68
CA GLN A 29 -15.61 -0.87 24.00
C GLN A 29 -15.57 -0.43 22.53
N ALA A 30 -14.57 0.37 22.16
CA ALA A 30 -14.40 0.86 20.79
C ALA A 30 -13.51 -0.07 19.94
N VAL A 31 -12.87 -1.10 20.52
CA VAL A 31 -11.97 -2.02 19.82
C VAL A 31 -12.70 -3.33 19.54
N GLY A 32 -12.69 -3.77 18.28
CA GLY A 32 -13.42 -4.95 17.82
C GLY A 32 -12.55 -6.00 17.16
N GLN A 33 -12.99 -7.25 17.27
CA GLN A 33 -12.42 -8.36 16.50
C GLN A 33 -13.05 -8.38 15.11
N LEU A 34 -12.23 -8.23 14.09
CA LEU A 34 -12.64 -8.24 12.69
C LEU A 34 -12.49 -9.65 12.12
N PHE A 35 -13.55 -10.13 11.49
CA PHE A 35 -13.56 -11.41 10.80
C PHE A 35 -13.74 -11.16 9.31
N VAL A 36 -12.95 -11.87 8.51
CA VAL A 36 -12.86 -11.68 7.07
C VAL A 36 -13.00 -13.03 6.39
N GLN A 37 -13.86 -13.05 5.37
CA GLN A 37 -13.89 -14.13 4.39
C GLN A 37 -13.63 -13.51 3.02
N GLY A 38 -12.82 -14.18 2.22
CA GLY A 38 -12.46 -13.71 0.90
C GLY A 38 -12.09 -14.85 -0.04
N GLY A 39 -11.76 -14.47 -1.28
CA GLY A 39 -11.28 -15.40 -2.29
C GLY A 39 -10.03 -14.82 -2.94
N GLN A 40 -8.93 -15.58 -2.90
CA GLN A 40 -7.70 -15.14 -3.52
C GLN A 40 -7.87 -15.13 -5.04
N PHE A 41 -7.45 -14.04 -5.67
CA PHE A 41 -7.37 -13.92 -7.11
C PHE A 41 -6.19 -14.75 -7.61
N ASN A 42 -6.45 -15.61 -8.60
CA ASN A 42 -5.41 -16.43 -9.20
C ASN A 42 -4.78 -15.68 -10.39
N TRP A 43 -3.62 -15.06 -10.14
CA TRP A 43 -2.84 -14.33 -11.15
C TRP A 43 -2.35 -15.20 -12.32
N LEU A 44 -2.21 -16.52 -12.13
CA LEU A 44 -1.81 -17.42 -13.21
C LEU A 44 -3.02 -17.91 -14.02
N GLU A 45 -4.15 -18.17 -13.35
CA GLU A 45 -5.38 -18.68 -13.92
C GLU A 45 -6.59 -17.79 -13.58
N PRO A 46 -6.70 -16.58 -14.13
CA PRO A 46 -7.70 -15.56 -13.75
C PRO A 46 -9.16 -15.97 -14.01
N TYR A 47 -9.38 -17.00 -14.83
CA TYR A 47 -10.70 -17.59 -15.11
C TYR A 47 -11.16 -18.58 -14.03
N ARG A 48 -10.28 -18.98 -13.11
CA ARG A 48 -10.61 -19.85 -11.98
C ARG A 48 -10.84 -19.00 -10.74
N GLN A 49 -11.77 -19.44 -9.92
CA GLN A 49 -11.84 -18.96 -8.54
C GLN A 49 -10.63 -19.52 -7.80
N GLY A 50 -9.83 -18.64 -7.19
CA GLY A 50 -8.77 -19.09 -6.30
C GLY A 50 -9.33 -19.59 -4.96
N PRO A 51 -8.45 -20.06 -4.07
CA PRO A 51 -8.87 -20.60 -2.79
C PRO A 51 -9.59 -19.53 -1.97
N SER A 52 -10.67 -19.95 -1.30
CA SER A 52 -11.28 -19.14 -0.26
C SER A 52 -10.36 -19.09 0.95
N PHE A 53 -10.33 -17.95 1.64
CA PHE A 53 -9.60 -17.81 2.89
C PHE A 53 -10.50 -17.22 3.98
N GLU A 54 -10.12 -17.50 5.21
CA GLU A 54 -10.63 -16.81 6.39
C GLU A 54 -9.46 -16.09 7.05
N ASN A 55 -9.69 -14.86 7.47
CA ASN A 55 -8.71 -14.07 8.21
C ASN A 55 -9.37 -13.41 9.42
N VAL A 56 -8.57 -13.14 10.45
CA VAL A 56 -9.01 -12.46 11.67
C VAL A 56 -8.02 -11.35 11.96
N GLY A 57 -8.54 -10.17 12.29
CA GLY A 57 -7.76 -9.02 12.69
C GLY A 57 -8.45 -8.22 13.79
N SER A 58 -7.91 -7.05 14.05
CA SER A 58 -8.47 -6.06 14.98
C SER A 58 -8.86 -4.80 14.23
N CYS A 59 -9.81 -4.06 14.78
CA CYS A 59 -10.23 -2.77 14.28
C CYS A 59 -10.71 -1.90 15.43
N PHE A 60 -10.86 -0.60 15.20
CA PHE A 60 -11.40 0.30 16.23
C PHE A 60 -12.25 1.42 15.65
N ILE A 61 -13.26 1.84 16.39
CA ILE A 61 -14.21 2.89 16.00
C ILE A 61 -13.57 4.26 16.24
N ILE A 62 -13.67 5.16 15.25
CA ILE A 62 -13.01 6.48 15.29
C ILE A 62 -13.99 7.66 15.38
N ASP A 63 -15.30 7.42 15.24
CA ASP A 63 -16.32 8.44 15.45
C ASP A 63 -17.71 7.86 15.82
N ASN A 64 -18.63 8.75 16.14
CA ASN A 64 -20.01 8.40 16.49
C ASN A 64 -20.89 7.99 15.27
N LEU A 65 -20.34 8.06 14.05
CA LEU A 65 -20.99 7.62 12.81
C LEU A 65 -20.69 6.15 12.52
N GLY A 66 -19.82 5.52 13.32
CA GLY A 66 -19.48 4.11 13.21
C GLY A 66 -18.44 3.82 12.13
N HIS A 67 -17.56 4.78 11.82
CA HIS A 67 -16.38 4.49 11.03
C HIS A 67 -15.36 3.69 11.86
N LEU A 68 -14.77 2.65 11.27
CA LEU A 68 -13.70 1.88 11.91
C LEU A 68 -12.42 1.92 11.07
N VAL A 69 -11.28 1.85 11.74
CA VAL A 69 -9.96 1.71 11.11
C VAL A 69 -9.44 0.31 11.35
N THR A 70 -8.79 -0.27 10.33
CA THR A 70 -8.04 -1.52 10.39
C THR A 70 -6.89 -1.48 9.37
N SER A 71 -6.07 -2.52 9.31
CA SER A 71 -5.03 -2.66 8.31
C SER A 71 -5.60 -3.17 6.99
N TRP A 72 -5.07 -2.69 5.87
CA TRP A 72 -5.48 -3.14 4.54
C TRP A 72 -5.22 -4.64 4.34
N HIS A 73 -4.05 -5.15 4.72
CA HIS A 73 -3.70 -6.56 4.53
C HIS A 73 -4.65 -7.53 5.27
N VAL A 74 -5.37 -7.07 6.29
CA VAL A 74 -6.37 -7.86 6.99
C VAL A 74 -7.58 -8.13 6.09
N ILE A 75 -7.96 -7.15 5.27
CA ILE A 75 -9.18 -7.17 4.45
C ILE A 75 -8.91 -7.27 2.94
N ASP A 76 -7.65 -7.49 2.53
CA ASP A 76 -7.31 -7.65 1.12
C ASP A 76 -8.14 -8.78 0.50
N GLN A 77 -8.78 -8.49 -0.64
CA GLN A 77 -9.66 -9.43 -1.36
C GLN A 77 -10.83 -10.00 -0.52
N ALA A 78 -11.25 -9.28 0.52
CA ALA A 78 -12.43 -9.63 1.32
C ALA A 78 -13.72 -9.55 0.49
N THR A 79 -14.57 -10.58 0.64
CA THR A 79 -15.92 -10.63 0.07
C THR A 79 -17.00 -10.47 1.14
N SER A 80 -16.69 -10.81 2.40
CA SER A 80 -17.57 -10.65 3.55
C SER A 80 -16.77 -10.25 4.79
N LEU A 81 -17.34 -9.34 5.58
CA LEU A 81 -16.75 -8.81 6.79
C LEU A 81 -17.80 -8.70 7.89
N TRP A 82 -17.43 -9.01 9.12
CA TRP A 82 -18.19 -8.66 10.30
C TRP A 82 -17.26 -8.38 11.48
N VAL A 83 -17.74 -7.58 12.42
CA VAL A 83 -17.00 -7.24 13.64
C VAL A 83 -17.75 -7.75 14.87
N GLN A 84 -17.00 -8.18 15.88
CA GLN A 84 -17.52 -8.42 17.23
C GLN A 84 -16.95 -7.37 18.17
N LEU A 85 -17.84 -6.65 18.86
CA LEU A 85 -17.48 -5.65 19.88
C LEU A 85 -17.75 -6.20 21.28
N PRO A 86 -17.00 -5.77 22.31
CA PRO A 86 -17.22 -6.24 23.69
C PRO A 86 -18.67 -6.06 24.17
N CYS A 87 -19.31 -4.93 23.84
CA CYS A 87 -20.69 -4.65 24.23
C CYS A 87 -21.71 -5.63 23.65
N THR A 88 -21.43 -6.26 22.51
CA THR A 88 -22.32 -7.23 21.87
C THR A 88 -21.87 -8.68 22.07
N GLY A 89 -20.79 -8.91 22.82
CA GLY A 89 -20.17 -10.22 22.96
C GLY A 89 -19.84 -10.83 21.61
N ARG A 90 -20.32 -12.07 21.37
CA ARG A 90 -20.08 -12.80 20.11
C ARG A 90 -21.10 -12.50 19.00
N ALA A 91 -22.08 -11.62 19.23
CA ALA A 91 -23.04 -11.28 18.19
C ALA A 91 -22.32 -10.53 17.06
N PRO A 92 -22.40 -11.00 15.80
CA PRO A 92 -21.72 -10.36 14.69
C PRO A 92 -22.42 -9.05 14.31
N LEU A 93 -21.63 -8.02 14.06
CA LEU A 93 -22.08 -6.73 13.54
C LEU A 93 -21.62 -6.60 12.10
N LYS A 94 -22.56 -6.28 11.21
CA LYS A 94 -22.27 -6.10 9.79
C LYS A 94 -21.48 -4.83 9.57
N VAL A 95 -20.42 -4.94 8.78
CA VAL A 95 -19.55 -3.83 8.39
C VAL A 95 -19.35 -3.84 6.88
N LEU A 96 -19.12 -2.67 6.30
CA LEU A 96 -18.83 -2.48 4.89
C LEU A 96 -17.44 -1.88 4.73
N ILE A 97 -16.74 -2.24 3.66
CA ILE A 97 -15.53 -1.53 3.25
C ILE A 97 -15.95 -0.17 2.71
N LYS A 98 -15.50 0.91 3.35
CA LYS A 98 -15.76 2.27 2.88
C LYS A 98 -14.69 2.71 1.91
N SER A 99 -13.42 2.55 2.28
CA SER A 99 -12.28 2.91 1.44
C SER A 99 -10.99 2.22 1.88
N VAL A 100 -10.01 2.17 0.99
CA VAL A 100 -8.70 1.56 1.28
C VAL A 100 -7.56 2.38 0.70
N CYS A 101 -6.39 2.29 1.34
CA CYS A 101 -5.10 2.77 0.84
C CYS A 101 -4.05 1.68 1.09
N PRO A 102 -3.89 0.74 0.13
CA PRO A 102 -2.96 -0.38 0.24
C PRO A 102 -1.52 0.05 0.52
N GLU A 103 -1.06 1.13 -0.10
CA GLU A 103 0.32 1.62 0.02
C GLU A 103 0.65 2.19 1.41
N LYS A 104 -0.36 2.43 2.25
CA LYS A 104 -0.18 2.79 3.67
C LYS A 104 -0.62 1.69 4.63
N ASP A 105 -1.03 0.54 4.11
CA ASP A 105 -1.63 -0.56 4.85
C ASP A 105 -2.87 -0.13 5.67
N ILE A 106 -3.73 0.73 5.13
CA ILE A 106 -4.90 1.29 5.85
C ILE A 106 -6.21 0.95 5.15
N ALA A 107 -7.20 0.55 5.94
CA ALA A 107 -8.59 0.44 5.50
C ALA A 107 -9.54 1.21 6.44
N LEU A 108 -10.49 1.92 5.84
CA LEU A 108 -11.61 2.54 6.53
C LEU A 108 -12.87 1.69 6.27
N LEU A 109 -13.52 1.30 7.34
CA LEU A 109 -14.73 0.51 7.36
C LEU A 109 -15.91 1.34 7.88
N GLN A 110 -17.13 0.88 7.59
CA GLN A 110 -18.37 1.52 8.04
C GLN A 110 -19.31 0.48 8.66
N LEU A 111 -19.68 0.68 9.92
CA LEU A 111 -20.76 -0.10 10.54
C LEU A 111 -22.07 0.08 9.77
N HIS A 112 -22.80 -1.01 9.58
CA HIS A 112 -24.16 -0.94 9.05
C HIS A 112 -25.07 -0.16 10.02
N LYS A 113 -26.09 0.52 9.49
CA LYS A 113 -27.02 1.32 10.30
C LYS A 113 -27.68 0.50 11.43
N GLU A 114 -28.03 -0.75 11.14
CA GLU A 114 -28.60 -1.68 12.12
C GLU A 114 -27.60 -2.01 13.25
N SER A 115 -26.33 -2.20 12.91
CA SER A 115 -25.28 -2.44 13.89
C SER A 115 -25.06 -1.24 14.81
N ILE A 116 -25.14 -0.02 14.29
CA ILE A 116 -25.10 1.21 15.10
C ILE A 116 -26.27 1.25 16.09
N VAL A 117 -27.48 0.88 15.66
CA VAL A 117 -28.67 0.82 16.54
C VAL A 117 -28.47 -0.22 17.66
N ILE A 118 -27.90 -1.38 17.33
CA ILE A 118 -27.60 -2.42 18.33
C ILE A 118 -26.62 -1.89 19.38
N ILE A 119 -25.53 -1.25 18.96
CA ILE A 119 -24.54 -0.66 19.88
C ILE A 119 -25.19 0.38 20.79
N LYS A 120 -25.93 1.33 20.22
CA LYS A 120 -26.62 2.39 20.98
C LYS A 120 -27.65 1.85 21.96
N LYS A 121 -28.30 0.72 21.66
CA LYS A 121 -29.23 0.08 22.58
C LYS A 121 -28.53 -0.48 23.83
N VAL A 122 -27.27 -0.91 23.70
CA VAL A 122 -26.49 -1.48 24.81
C VAL A 122 -25.72 -0.41 25.58
N LEU A 123 -25.06 0.51 24.87
CA LEU A 123 -24.14 1.49 25.45
C LEU A 123 -24.74 2.91 25.57
N GLY A 124 -25.93 3.17 25.02
CA GLY A 124 -26.53 4.51 24.91
C GLY A 124 -25.94 5.33 23.75
N GLU A 125 -24.63 5.27 23.56
CA GLU A 125 -23.91 5.89 22.45
C GLU A 125 -22.86 4.96 21.85
N VAL A 126 -22.26 5.37 20.73
CA VAL A 126 -21.15 4.62 20.12
C VAL A 126 -19.86 5.14 20.75
N SER A 127 -19.14 4.30 21.49
CA SER A 127 -17.79 4.60 21.96
C SER A 127 -16.81 4.66 20.77
N PHE A 128 -15.91 5.63 20.76
CA PHE A 128 -14.91 5.80 19.73
C PHE A 128 -13.61 6.35 20.30
N LEU A 129 -12.51 6.17 19.55
CA LEU A 129 -11.17 6.60 19.93
C LEU A 129 -10.76 7.86 19.14
N SER A 130 -9.93 8.68 19.76
CA SER A 130 -9.30 9.83 19.11
C SER A 130 -7.85 9.53 18.76
N PHE A 131 -7.42 9.98 17.58
CA PHE A 131 -6.01 9.96 17.20
C PHE A 131 -5.22 11.02 17.97
N GLY A 132 -3.99 10.67 18.31
CA GLY A 132 -2.96 11.58 18.79
C GLY A 132 -2.02 11.99 17.67
N ASP A 133 -0.96 12.73 18.01
CA ASP A 133 0.07 13.11 17.07
C ASP A 133 1.28 12.19 17.20
N SER A 134 1.39 11.23 16.26
CA SER A 134 2.51 10.29 16.22
C SER A 134 3.86 10.90 15.88
N ASP A 135 3.92 12.16 15.44
CA ASP A 135 5.20 12.85 15.25
C ASP A 135 5.82 13.24 16.59
N THR A 136 5.00 13.50 17.60
CA THR A 136 5.47 13.88 18.94
C THR A 136 5.96 12.70 19.79
N VAL A 137 5.84 11.47 19.28
CA VAL A 137 6.24 10.26 19.99
C VAL A 137 7.75 10.11 19.93
N ALA A 138 8.39 10.00 21.10
CA ALA A 138 9.82 9.84 21.25
C ALA A 138 10.20 8.39 21.58
N ARG A 139 11.46 8.04 21.32
CA ARG A 139 12.03 6.78 21.82
C ARG A 139 11.88 6.70 23.33
N ALA A 140 11.62 5.50 23.82
CA ALA A 140 11.30 5.19 25.22
C ALA A 140 9.94 5.72 25.74
N ASP A 141 9.10 6.37 24.91
CA ASP A 141 7.71 6.61 25.29
C ASP A 141 6.97 5.29 25.47
N ASN A 142 6.17 5.20 26.53
CA ASN A 142 5.40 4.00 26.84
C ASN A 142 4.16 3.93 25.94
N VAL A 143 3.86 2.73 25.48
CA VAL A 143 2.72 2.45 24.62
C VAL A 143 1.92 1.26 25.13
N MET A 144 0.63 1.25 24.81
CA MET A 144 -0.26 0.10 25.02
C MET A 144 -0.96 -0.25 23.73
N ILE A 145 -1.04 -1.53 23.42
CA ILE A 145 -1.84 -2.07 22.32
C ILE A 145 -3.09 -2.71 22.91
N LEU A 146 -4.23 -2.50 22.27
CA LEU A 146 -5.42 -3.31 22.49
C LEU A 146 -5.78 -4.06 21.21
N GLY A 147 -6.06 -5.35 21.32
CA GLY A 147 -6.48 -6.13 20.16
C GLY A 147 -6.84 -7.57 20.48
N TYR A 148 -7.08 -8.34 19.42
CA TYR A 148 -7.57 -9.71 19.50
C TYR A 148 -6.58 -10.68 18.84
N PRO A 149 -5.68 -11.30 19.60
CA PRO A 149 -4.79 -12.32 19.04
C PRO A 149 -5.56 -13.46 18.38
N LEU A 150 -4.94 -14.09 17.40
CA LEU A 150 -5.52 -15.18 16.63
C LEU A 150 -6.00 -16.31 17.55
N MET A 151 -7.17 -16.88 17.23
CA MET A 151 -7.85 -17.93 18.01
C MET A 151 -8.26 -17.53 19.44
N GLN A 152 -8.30 -16.24 19.77
CA GLN A 152 -8.77 -15.75 21.06
C GLN A 152 -10.02 -14.88 20.90
N TYR A 153 -10.98 -15.03 21.82
CA TYR A 153 -12.29 -14.37 21.77
C TYR A 153 -12.40 -13.13 22.66
N HIS A 154 -11.37 -12.88 23.47
CA HIS A 154 -11.35 -11.78 24.42
C HIS A 154 -10.20 -10.85 24.07
N ILE A 155 -10.46 -9.55 24.18
CA ILE A 155 -9.45 -8.51 24.00
C ILE A 155 -8.24 -8.76 24.91
N LYS A 156 -7.07 -8.35 24.44
CA LYS A 156 -5.79 -8.42 25.16
C LYS A 156 -5.15 -7.05 25.11
N SER A 157 -4.54 -6.69 26.24
CA SER A 157 -3.67 -5.54 26.35
C SER A 157 -2.21 -6.00 26.40
N THR A 158 -1.35 -5.37 25.61
CA THR A 158 0.11 -5.53 25.69
C THR A 158 0.75 -4.17 25.80
N THR A 159 1.79 -4.04 26.62
CA THR A 159 2.51 -2.79 26.83
C THR A 159 3.96 -2.93 26.42
N GLY A 160 4.58 -1.80 26.12
CA GLY A 160 5.98 -1.71 25.74
C GLY A 160 6.39 -0.25 25.60
N ILE A 161 7.45 -0.02 24.83
CA ILE A 161 7.92 1.32 24.51
C ILE A 161 8.06 1.50 23.00
N VAL A 162 8.14 2.75 22.56
CA VAL A 162 8.63 3.10 21.23
C VAL A 162 10.14 2.91 21.19
N SER A 163 10.60 2.10 20.23
CA SER A 163 12.01 1.83 19.98
C SER A 163 12.62 2.83 18.99
N GLY A 164 11.81 3.35 18.07
CA GLY A 164 12.23 4.27 17.01
C GLY A 164 11.28 4.21 15.82
N LYS A 165 11.71 4.77 14.68
CA LYS A 165 11.05 4.60 13.38
C LYS A 165 11.97 3.84 12.43
N GLU A 166 11.38 3.03 11.56
CA GLU A 166 12.12 2.23 10.58
C GLU A 166 11.45 2.32 9.21
N MET A 167 12.25 2.39 8.15
CA MET A 167 11.76 2.38 6.78
C MET A 167 11.65 0.94 6.29
N ILE A 168 10.43 0.42 6.17
CA ILE A 168 10.12 -0.93 5.71
C ILE A 168 9.31 -0.81 4.42
N ASP A 169 9.81 -1.42 3.34
CA ASP A 169 9.17 -1.44 2.02
C ASP A 169 8.69 -0.07 1.52
N GLY A 170 9.45 0.99 1.82
CA GLY A 170 9.13 2.36 1.41
C GLY A 170 8.07 3.07 2.26
N GLN A 171 7.72 2.51 3.42
CA GLN A 171 6.88 3.12 4.44
C GLN A 171 7.66 3.30 5.75
N SER A 172 7.50 4.46 6.39
CA SER A 172 8.04 4.71 7.74
C SER A 172 7.08 4.15 8.78
N LEU A 173 7.49 3.15 9.53
CA LEU A 173 6.71 2.53 10.62
C LEU A 173 7.29 2.89 11.98
N ILE A 174 6.44 2.99 13.00
CA ILE A 174 6.90 3.09 14.39
C ILE A 174 7.22 1.69 14.88
N GLN A 175 8.46 1.48 15.31
CA GLN A 175 8.88 0.25 15.95
C GLN A 175 8.60 0.33 17.45
N ILE A 176 8.03 -0.74 18.00
CA ILE A 176 7.70 -0.86 19.42
C ILE A 176 8.20 -2.19 19.99
N THR A 177 8.39 -2.26 21.31
CA THR A 177 8.75 -3.51 22.01
C THR A 177 7.55 -4.32 22.46
N ALA A 178 6.34 -3.72 22.40
CA ALA A 178 5.11 -4.42 22.75
C ALA A 178 4.85 -5.56 21.74
N PRO A 179 4.68 -6.81 22.20
CA PRO A 179 4.48 -7.93 21.29
C PRO A 179 3.23 -7.76 20.42
N ILE A 180 3.41 -7.93 19.11
CA ILE A 180 2.33 -8.00 18.12
C ILE A 180 2.29 -9.43 17.59
N ASN A 181 1.15 -10.09 17.77
CA ASN A 181 0.90 -11.43 17.25
C ASN A 181 -0.17 -11.36 16.14
N PRO A 182 -0.25 -12.38 15.25
CA PRO A 182 -1.36 -12.49 14.31
C PRO A 182 -2.71 -12.27 14.98
N GLY A 183 -3.63 -11.59 14.29
CA GLY A 183 -4.94 -11.16 14.82
C GLY A 183 -4.96 -9.76 15.45
N VAL A 184 -3.83 -9.28 15.97
CA VAL A 184 -3.75 -7.93 16.57
C VAL A 184 -3.64 -6.83 15.50
N SER A 185 -3.21 -7.14 14.27
CA SER A 185 -3.14 -6.20 13.14
C SER A 185 -4.43 -5.39 12.97
N GLY A 186 -4.29 -4.08 12.73
CA GLY A 186 -5.39 -3.13 12.59
C GLY A 186 -5.92 -2.57 13.92
N GLY A 187 -5.40 -3.05 15.05
CA GLY A 187 -5.72 -2.54 16.39
C GLY A 187 -5.01 -1.21 16.72
N PRO A 188 -5.51 -0.46 17.71
CA PRO A 188 -4.89 0.80 18.12
C PRO A 188 -3.65 0.60 18.98
N VAL A 189 -2.65 1.47 18.78
CA VAL A 189 -1.53 1.70 19.69
C VAL A 189 -1.74 3.03 20.39
N PHE A 190 -1.80 3.02 21.71
CA PHE A 190 -2.07 4.17 22.56
C PHE A 190 -0.81 4.78 23.14
N ASP A 191 -0.79 6.10 23.27
CA ASP A 191 0.11 6.82 24.16
C ASP A 191 -0.41 6.88 25.61
N ARG A 192 0.37 7.51 26.50
CA ARG A 192 0.01 7.70 27.91
C ARG A 192 -1.22 8.60 28.15
N TYR A 193 -1.73 9.26 27.12
CA TYR A 193 -2.92 10.11 27.20
C TYR A 193 -4.18 9.39 26.69
N GLY A 194 -4.06 8.12 26.27
CA GLY A 194 -5.15 7.34 25.70
C GLY A 194 -5.48 7.74 24.26
N GLN A 195 -4.58 8.41 23.56
CA GLN A 195 -4.74 8.77 22.15
C GLN A 195 -4.09 7.72 21.27
N VAL A 196 -4.71 7.43 20.12
CA VAL A 196 -4.17 6.46 19.16
C VAL A 196 -3.01 7.10 18.38
N ILE A 197 -1.79 6.62 18.60
CA ILE A 197 -0.58 7.07 17.90
C ILE A 197 -0.14 6.11 16.79
N GLY A 198 -0.77 4.95 16.67
CA GLY A 198 -0.52 4.05 15.55
C GLY A 198 -1.57 2.97 15.37
N ILE A 199 -1.49 2.28 14.23
CA ILE A 199 -2.33 1.15 13.84
C ILE A 199 -1.39 -0.05 13.72
N THR A 200 -1.57 -1.09 14.54
CA THR A 200 -0.69 -2.26 14.55
C THR A 200 -0.62 -2.93 13.18
N SER A 201 0.58 -3.33 12.77
CA SER A 201 0.78 -3.99 11.49
C SER A 201 1.82 -5.11 11.60
N CYS A 202 1.53 -6.25 10.98
CA CYS A 202 2.39 -7.45 10.97
C CYS A 202 3.14 -7.59 9.64
N LEU A 203 3.55 -6.47 9.02
CA LEU A 203 4.26 -6.49 7.73
C LEU A 203 5.63 -7.20 7.79
N VAL A 204 6.19 -7.39 8.98
CA VAL A 204 7.46 -8.12 9.18
C VAL A 204 7.19 -9.39 9.99
N PRO A 205 6.83 -10.51 9.35
CA PRO A 205 6.34 -11.71 10.04
C PRO A 205 7.41 -12.43 10.88
N ASP A 206 8.70 -12.29 10.55
CA ASP A 206 9.81 -12.97 11.24
C ASP A 206 10.47 -12.12 12.35
N ALA A 207 9.86 -10.99 12.69
CA ALA A 207 10.38 -10.07 13.68
C ALA A 207 10.15 -10.61 15.10
N GLN A 208 11.21 -11.06 15.78
CA GLN A 208 11.11 -11.52 17.18
C GLN A 208 11.28 -10.34 18.15
N ASN A 209 10.37 -10.23 19.12
CA ASN A 209 10.40 -9.21 20.18
C ASN A 209 10.37 -7.75 19.68
N ILE A 210 9.94 -7.52 18.44
CA ILE A 210 9.69 -6.19 17.89
C ILE A 210 8.33 -6.20 17.18
N GLY A 211 7.60 -5.12 17.33
CA GLY A 211 6.34 -4.86 16.63
C GLY A 211 6.45 -3.59 15.80
N PHE A 212 5.62 -3.49 14.77
CA PHE A 212 5.51 -2.28 13.96
C PHE A 212 4.08 -1.77 13.96
N CYS A 213 3.91 -0.46 13.92
CA CYS A 213 2.62 0.16 13.67
C CYS A 213 2.73 1.28 12.64
N VAL A 214 1.69 1.39 11.81
CA VAL A 214 1.50 2.51 10.89
C VAL A 214 1.25 3.76 11.75
N PRO A 215 2.02 4.85 11.59
CA PRO A 215 1.83 6.07 12.39
C PRO A 215 0.41 6.65 12.24
N SER A 216 -0.16 7.19 13.30
CA SER A 216 -1.47 7.88 13.22
C SER A 216 -1.48 9.02 12.18
N GLN A 217 -0.35 9.70 12.01
CA GLN A 217 -0.20 10.78 11.02
C GLN A 217 -0.33 10.27 9.58
N ASP A 218 0.04 9.01 9.31
CA ASP A 218 -0.17 8.38 8.01
C ASP A 218 -1.66 8.23 7.70
N PHE A 219 -2.49 7.92 8.70
CA PHE A 219 -3.95 7.92 8.55
C PHE A 219 -4.50 9.35 8.40
N LEU A 220 -4.11 10.26 9.28
CA LEU A 220 -4.64 11.63 9.33
C LEU A 220 -4.37 12.42 8.04
N THR A 221 -3.24 12.16 7.38
CA THR A 221 -2.90 12.82 6.10
C THR A 221 -3.84 12.42 4.96
N ILE A 222 -4.37 11.20 4.97
CA ILE A 222 -5.26 10.66 3.91
C ILE A 222 -6.72 10.51 4.36
N GLN A 223 -7.07 10.84 5.61
CA GLN A 223 -8.41 10.65 6.16
C GLN A 223 -9.49 11.31 5.30
N ALA A 224 -9.27 12.55 4.85
CA ALA A 224 -10.23 13.26 4.00
C ALA A 224 -10.42 12.58 2.63
N ASP A 225 -9.41 11.91 2.11
CA ASP A 225 -9.47 11.18 0.84
C ASP A 225 -10.19 9.84 1.04
N LEU A 226 -9.87 9.09 2.10
CA LEU A 226 -10.59 7.88 2.51
C LEU A 226 -12.09 8.14 2.74
N MET A 227 -12.45 9.32 3.25
CA MET A 227 -13.86 9.66 3.46
C MET A 227 -14.62 9.88 2.15
N ARG A 228 -13.93 10.25 1.06
CA ARG A 228 -14.51 10.67 -0.23
C ARG A 228 -14.39 9.61 -1.34
N GLU A 229 -13.28 8.88 -1.36
CA GLU A 229 -12.90 7.96 -2.43
C GLU A 229 -12.89 6.51 -1.91
N ARG A 230 -13.33 5.56 -2.74
CA ARG A 230 -13.28 4.13 -2.38
C ARG A 230 -11.86 3.57 -2.38
N PHE A 231 -10.96 4.15 -3.17
CA PHE A 231 -9.61 3.64 -3.37
C PHE A 231 -8.62 4.80 -3.50
N VAL A 232 -7.82 5.00 -2.46
CA VAL A 232 -6.86 6.11 -2.36
C VAL A 232 -5.49 5.58 -2.74
N LYS A 233 -4.95 6.05 -3.88
CA LYS A 233 -3.61 5.69 -4.36
C LYS A 233 -2.57 6.73 -3.92
N LYS A 234 -1.36 6.27 -3.61
CA LYS A 234 -0.23 7.17 -3.32
C LYS A 234 0.28 7.79 -4.64
N PRO A 235 0.62 9.09 -4.68
CA PRO A 235 1.30 9.66 -5.85
C PRO A 235 2.68 9.03 -6.02
N MET A 236 3.01 8.58 -7.25
CA MET A 236 4.37 8.22 -7.60
C MET A 236 5.10 9.43 -8.19
N PHE A 237 6.32 9.66 -7.71
CA PHE A 237 7.07 10.87 -8.04
C PHE A 237 7.83 10.78 -9.37
N GLY A 238 8.08 9.56 -9.85
CA GLY A 238 8.79 9.34 -11.11
C GLY A 238 10.25 9.79 -11.08
N VAL A 239 10.94 9.58 -9.96
CA VAL A 239 12.33 10.00 -9.77
C VAL A 239 13.07 8.96 -8.94
N GLN A 240 14.35 8.75 -9.25
CA GLN A 240 15.26 7.97 -8.42
C GLN A 240 16.31 8.90 -7.82
N PHE A 241 16.53 8.70 -6.53
CA PHE A 241 17.59 9.34 -5.79
C PHE A 241 18.60 8.30 -5.34
N VAL A 242 19.86 8.71 -5.28
CA VAL A 242 20.90 7.94 -4.58
C VAL A 242 21.64 8.87 -3.65
N THR A 243 22.17 8.29 -2.58
CA THR A 243 23.06 9.01 -1.68
C THR A 243 24.30 9.49 -2.43
N SER A 244 24.90 10.56 -1.93
CA SER A 244 26.01 11.24 -2.59
C SER A 244 27.17 11.51 -1.65
N ASN A 245 28.23 12.13 -2.18
CA ASN A 245 29.41 12.53 -1.44
C ASN A 245 30.00 13.82 -2.03
N ASP A 246 30.85 14.52 -1.28
CA ASP A 246 31.37 15.82 -1.68
C ASP A 246 32.13 15.77 -3.01
N SER A 247 32.85 14.68 -3.30
CA SER A 247 33.52 14.49 -4.60
C SER A 247 32.53 14.48 -5.78
N LYS A 248 31.29 13.98 -5.58
CA LYS A 248 30.24 14.06 -6.60
C LYS A 248 29.72 15.49 -6.77
N ALA A 249 29.59 16.26 -5.68
CA ALA A 249 29.19 17.66 -5.74
C ALA A 249 30.25 18.50 -6.48
N GLU A 250 31.53 18.30 -6.17
CA GLU A 250 32.67 18.92 -6.85
C GLU A 250 32.70 18.57 -8.34
N LEU A 251 32.51 17.30 -8.71
CA LEU A 251 32.44 16.87 -10.11
C LEU A 251 31.33 17.58 -10.88
N LEU A 252 30.22 17.91 -10.21
CA LEU A 252 29.09 18.65 -10.79
C LEU A 252 29.29 20.16 -10.71
N ASN A 253 30.43 20.66 -10.22
CA ASN A 253 30.71 22.08 -9.98
C ASN A 253 29.71 22.75 -9.04
N ASN A 254 29.11 22.00 -8.11
CA ASN A 254 28.19 22.57 -7.12
C ASN A 254 28.99 23.28 -6.01
N PRO A 255 28.56 24.48 -5.56
CA PRO A 255 29.29 25.26 -4.57
C PRO A 255 29.03 24.85 -3.12
N LEU A 256 28.11 23.91 -2.89
CA LEU A 256 27.76 23.39 -1.57
C LEU A 256 28.30 21.95 -1.42
N PRO A 257 28.51 21.47 -0.17
CA PRO A 257 28.73 20.05 0.12
C PRO A 257 27.60 19.19 -0.44
N ALA A 258 27.77 17.87 -0.50
CA ALA A 258 26.79 17.01 -1.15
C ALA A 258 25.39 17.08 -0.53
N GLY A 259 24.39 17.21 -1.40
CA GLY A 259 22.97 16.97 -1.14
C GLY A 259 22.50 15.65 -1.78
N LEU A 260 21.19 15.45 -1.81
CA LEU A 260 20.58 14.24 -2.39
C LEU A 260 20.68 14.27 -3.92
N TYR A 261 21.31 13.27 -4.52
CA TYR A 261 21.58 13.25 -5.96
C TYR A 261 20.43 12.59 -6.75
N VAL A 262 19.99 13.26 -7.82
CA VAL A 262 18.99 12.75 -8.76
C VAL A 262 19.67 11.85 -9.78
N SER A 263 19.55 10.53 -9.60
CA SER A 263 20.15 9.53 -10.48
C SER A 263 19.37 9.29 -11.76
N ASP A 264 18.03 9.38 -11.66
CA ASP A 264 17.15 9.22 -12.80
C ASP A 264 15.85 10.00 -12.61
N VAL A 265 15.25 10.42 -13.73
CA VAL A 265 13.95 11.09 -13.76
C VAL A 265 13.13 10.47 -14.88
N PHE A 266 12.00 9.87 -14.54
CA PHE A 266 11.14 9.19 -15.49
C PHE A 266 10.25 10.18 -16.22
N GLU A 267 10.15 10.00 -17.54
CA GLU A 267 9.26 10.80 -18.39
C GLU A 267 7.82 10.78 -17.87
N HIS A 268 7.12 11.90 -18.05
CA HIS A 268 5.78 12.13 -17.52
C HIS A 268 5.67 12.08 -15.99
N GLY A 269 6.77 11.87 -15.25
CA GLY A 269 6.83 11.92 -13.79
C GLY A 269 6.67 13.34 -13.23
N LEU A 270 6.29 13.44 -11.96
CA LEU A 270 6.06 14.72 -11.29
C LEU A 270 7.30 15.63 -11.28
N PHE A 271 8.48 15.03 -11.10
CA PHE A 271 9.75 15.75 -11.11
C PHE A 271 10.17 16.15 -12.54
N ALA A 272 9.86 15.33 -13.55
CA ALA A 272 10.09 15.67 -14.95
C ALA A 272 9.27 16.89 -15.38
N ASP A 273 7.99 16.93 -15.02
CA ASP A 273 7.08 18.04 -15.31
C ASP A 273 7.55 19.36 -14.67
N ALA A 274 8.25 19.28 -13.53
CA ALA A 274 8.87 20.44 -12.88
C ALA A 274 10.19 20.87 -13.53
N GLY A 275 10.70 20.09 -14.49
CA GLY A 275 11.97 20.29 -15.17
C GLY A 275 13.18 19.92 -14.33
N ILE A 276 13.01 19.04 -13.32
CA ILE A 276 14.11 18.39 -12.61
C ILE A 276 14.68 17.30 -13.53
N GLN A 277 16.00 17.14 -13.50
CA GLN A 277 16.73 16.29 -14.45
C GLN A 277 17.74 15.42 -13.71
N LYS A 278 18.12 14.32 -14.36
CA LYS A 278 19.29 13.54 -13.95
C LYS A 278 20.52 14.45 -13.84
N GLY A 279 21.24 14.33 -12.74
CA GLY A 279 22.40 15.16 -12.44
C GLY A 279 22.10 16.35 -11.53
N ASP A 280 20.83 16.64 -11.24
CA ASP A 280 20.46 17.61 -10.22
C ASP A 280 20.84 17.11 -8.83
N MET A 281 21.15 18.03 -7.93
CA MET A 281 21.41 17.76 -6.52
C MET A 281 20.44 18.57 -5.67
N ILE A 282 19.59 17.90 -4.91
CA ILE A 282 18.55 18.50 -4.06
C ILE A 282 19.14 18.82 -2.69
N TYR A 283 18.82 20.01 -2.20
CA TYR A 283 19.30 20.55 -0.92
C TYR A 283 18.18 20.93 0.02
N GLU A 284 16.99 21.21 -0.50
CA GLU A 284 15.86 21.63 0.31
C GLU A 284 14.55 21.21 -0.33
N ILE A 285 13.60 20.82 0.51
CA ILE A 285 12.20 20.66 0.14
C ILE A 285 11.33 21.31 1.20
N ASP A 286 10.49 22.26 0.79
CA ASP A 286 9.56 22.98 1.69
C ASP A 286 10.22 23.58 2.95
N GLY A 287 11.42 24.16 2.82
CA GLY A 287 12.19 24.69 3.96
C GLY A 287 12.97 23.64 4.75
N CYS A 288 12.81 22.35 4.47
CA CYS A 288 13.56 21.27 5.12
C CYS A 288 14.87 21.02 4.37
N VAL A 289 16.00 21.28 5.02
CA VAL A 289 17.34 21.05 4.45
C VAL A 289 17.63 19.55 4.40
N ILE A 290 18.02 19.08 3.22
CA ILE A 290 18.31 17.68 2.90
C ILE A 290 19.82 17.48 2.83
N ASP A 291 20.32 16.43 3.48
CA ASP A 291 21.73 16.05 3.43
C ASP A 291 22.07 15.10 2.27
N ALA A 292 23.33 14.72 2.17
CA ALA A 292 23.85 13.80 1.14
C ALA A 292 23.21 12.40 1.16
N TYR A 293 22.61 12.01 2.27
CA TYR A 293 21.97 10.70 2.46
C TYR A 293 20.48 10.74 2.17
N GLY A 294 19.93 11.93 1.91
CA GLY A 294 18.51 12.13 1.68
C GLY A 294 17.72 12.34 2.95
N ASP A 295 18.37 12.70 4.05
CA ASP A 295 17.73 12.90 5.34
C ASP A 295 17.62 14.38 5.69
N ALA A 296 16.55 14.74 6.40
CA ALA A 296 16.26 16.11 6.79
C ALA A 296 16.07 16.24 8.30
N ARG A 297 16.46 17.40 8.86
CA ARG A 297 15.98 17.81 10.18
C ARG A 297 14.63 18.50 10.02
N VAL A 298 13.66 18.09 10.81
CA VAL A 298 12.31 18.68 10.86
C VAL A 298 11.98 19.10 12.28
N SER A 299 11.03 20.02 12.44
CA SER A 299 10.64 20.52 13.76
C SER A 299 9.83 19.53 14.60
N TRP A 300 9.28 18.49 13.96
CA TRP A 300 8.33 17.55 14.55
C TRP A 300 8.96 16.18 14.86
N SER A 301 10.26 16.00 14.65
CA SER A 301 10.96 14.76 14.96
C SER A 301 12.36 15.07 15.50
N ASP A 302 12.73 14.39 16.59
CA ASP A 302 14.10 14.43 17.12
C ASP A 302 15.08 13.66 16.24
N GLU A 303 14.57 12.71 15.46
CA GLU A 303 15.32 11.93 14.46
C GLU A 303 15.26 12.61 13.09
N ARG A 304 16.27 12.31 12.26
CA ARG A 304 16.22 12.76 10.87
C ARG A 304 15.15 11.98 10.11
N VAL A 305 14.54 12.67 9.15
CA VAL A 305 13.41 12.16 8.37
C VAL A 305 13.85 12.03 6.92
N SER A 306 13.63 10.85 6.35
CA SER A 306 14.02 10.60 4.97
C SER A 306 13.20 11.45 4.00
N PHE A 307 13.82 11.79 2.87
CA PHE A 307 13.17 12.53 1.79
C PHE A 307 11.90 11.82 1.30
N TYR A 308 11.91 10.48 1.28
CA TYR A 308 10.76 9.66 0.91
C TYR A 308 9.58 9.79 1.89
N GLU A 309 9.86 9.92 3.18
CA GLU A 309 8.83 10.18 4.19
C GLU A 309 8.26 11.60 4.04
N LEU A 310 9.12 12.61 3.84
CA LEU A 310 8.70 13.99 3.62
C LEU A 310 7.73 14.11 2.45
N ILE A 311 8.12 13.57 1.28
CA ILE A 311 7.28 13.61 0.08
C ILE A 311 6.00 12.77 0.27
N GLY A 312 6.09 11.67 1.00
CA GLY A 312 4.96 10.77 1.29
C GLY A 312 3.87 11.39 2.17
N ARG A 313 4.19 12.48 2.88
CA ARG A 313 3.25 13.25 3.73
C ARG A 313 2.57 14.41 2.98
N LEU A 314 3.04 14.73 1.78
CA LEU A 314 2.50 15.84 1.00
C LEU A 314 1.11 15.52 0.47
N LYS A 315 0.19 16.47 0.60
CA LYS A 315 -1.20 16.30 0.16
C LYS A 315 -1.32 16.48 -1.36
N ILE A 316 -2.23 15.74 -1.97
CA ILE A 316 -2.59 15.96 -3.38
C ILE A 316 -3.05 17.42 -3.55
N GLY A 317 -2.52 18.10 -4.55
CA GLY A 317 -2.77 19.51 -4.83
C GLY A 317 -1.86 20.50 -4.09
N GLN A 318 -1.14 20.08 -3.06
CA GLN A 318 -0.16 20.91 -2.34
C GLN A 318 0.93 21.39 -3.31
N GLN A 319 1.36 22.64 -3.17
CA GLN A 319 2.54 23.17 -3.87
C GLN A 319 3.74 23.11 -2.95
N VAL A 320 4.86 22.63 -3.47
CA VAL A 320 6.11 22.45 -2.73
C VAL A 320 7.26 23.07 -3.50
N ALA A 321 8.13 23.80 -2.81
CA ALA A 321 9.35 24.33 -3.37
C ALA A 321 10.50 23.33 -3.15
N ILE A 322 11.29 23.08 -4.18
CA ILE A 322 12.52 22.29 -4.13
C ILE A 322 13.69 23.19 -4.53
N LEU A 323 14.68 23.30 -3.65
CA LEU A 323 15.95 23.95 -3.94
C LEU A 323 16.93 22.87 -4.40
N LEU A 324 17.50 23.08 -5.58
CA LEU A 324 18.50 22.20 -6.15
C LEU A 324 19.64 22.99 -6.78
N TYR A 325 20.77 22.32 -7.01
CA TYR A 325 21.82 22.81 -7.88
C TYR A 325 21.95 21.93 -9.13
N ARG A 326 22.21 22.60 -10.26
CA ARG A 326 22.51 21.98 -11.54
C ARG A 326 23.75 22.63 -12.12
N LYS A 327 24.85 21.89 -12.22
CA LYS A 327 26.11 22.39 -12.80
C LYS A 327 26.59 23.70 -12.14
N GLY A 328 26.46 23.81 -10.82
CA GLY A 328 26.83 25.02 -10.07
C GLY A 328 25.76 26.12 -10.02
N GLU A 329 24.69 26.03 -10.80
CA GLU A 329 23.60 27.01 -10.77
C GLU A 329 22.54 26.64 -9.73
N LYS A 330 22.20 27.59 -8.85
CA LYS A 330 21.12 27.46 -7.88
C LYS A 330 19.77 27.58 -8.59
N ILE A 331 18.91 26.58 -8.45
CA ILE A 331 17.58 26.53 -9.07
C ILE A 331 16.54 26.25 -7.99
N VAL A 332 15.41 26.96 -8.06
CA VAL A 332 14.23 26.67 -7.24
C VAL A 332 13.09 26.24 -8.16
N LYS A 333 12.57 25.03 -7.95
CA LYS A 333 11.43 24.47 -8.68
C LYS A 333 10.22 24.41 -7.78
N LYS A 334 9.04 24.73 -8.33
CA LYS A 334 7.76 24.53 -7.65
C LYS A 334 7.06 23.32 -8.26
N ILE A 335 6.66 22.40 -7.42
CA ILE A 335 5.96 21.17 -7.80
C ILE A 335 4.56 21.21 -7.21
N LYS A 336 3.54 20.93 -8.01
CA LYS A 336 2.18 20.73 -7.52
C LYS A 336 1.89 19.23 -7.47
N MET A 337 1.71 18.71 -6.26
CA MET A 337 1.41 17.31 -6.00
C MET A 337 0.17 16.84 -6.78
N LYS A 338 0.29 15.73 -7.50
CA LYS A 338 -0.80 15.09 -8.25
C LYS A 338 -0.60 13.57 -8.19
N VAL A 339 -1.71 12.83 -8.25
CA VAL A 339 -1.65 11.37 -8.46
C VAL A 339 -1.24 11.15 -9.90
N LEU A 340 -0.05 10.60 -10.09
CA LEU A 340 0.47 10.22 -11.38
C LEU A 340 1.34 8.97 -11.19
N ASN A 341 1.34 8.11 -12.20
CA ASN A 341 2.18 6.94 -12.28
C ASN A 341 2.80 6.87 -13.69
N PRO A 342 4.12 7.05 -13.83
CA PRO A 342 4.77 6.97 -15.13
C PRO A 342 5.05 5.52 -15.58
N PHE A 343 4.82 4.54 -14.71
CA PHE A 343 5.11 3.14 -15.00
C PHE A 343 3.86 2.43 -15.54
N ALA A 344 4.10 1.53 -16.49
CA ALA A 344 3.07 0.68 -17.08
C ALA A 344 2.95 -0.66 -16.34
N ILE A 345 4.05 -1.18 -15.80
CA ILE A 345 4.07 -2.39 -14.96
C ILE A 345 4.03 -1.93 -13.51
N VAL A 346 2.89 -2.12 -12.86
CA VAL A 346 2.58 -1.63 -11.51
C VAL A 346 1.88 -2.72 -10.71
N SER A 347 1.79 -2.60 -9.39
CA SER A 347 0.91 -3.47 -8.62
C SER A 347 -0.56 -3.19 -8.96
N SER A 348 -1.34 -4.26 -9.05
CA SER A 348 -2.78 -4.22 -9.30
C SER A 348 -3.51 -4.90 -8.15
N PHE A 349 -4.66 -4.36 -7.77
CA PHE A 349 -5.39 -4.73 -6.57
C PHE A 349 -6.75 -5.35 -6.93
N PRO A 350 -6.90 -6.68 -6.85
CA PRO A 350 -8.13 -7.35 -7.24
C PRO A 350 -9.33 -6.82 -6.45
N GLY A 351 -10.37 -6.39 -7.19
CA GLY A 351 -11.58 -5.80 -6.64
C GLY A 351 -11.61 -4.28 -6.53
N TYR A 352 -10.47 -3.65 -6.80
CA TYR A 352 -10.32 -2.20 -6.91
C TYR A 352 -9.87 -1.81 -8.31
N ASP A 353 -9.00 -2.59 -8.92
CA ASP A 353 -8.65 -2.50 -10.34
C ASP A 353 -9.42 -3.56 -11.17
N THR A 354 -9.69 -3.24 -12.43
CA THR A 354 -10.22 -4.21 -13.40
C THR A 354 -9.07 -5.00 -14.00
N ILE A 355 -9.11 -6.33 -13.85
CA ILE A 355 -8.04 -7.21 -14.33
C ILE A 355 -8.56 -7.98 -15.54
N GLU A 356 -8.07 -7.64 -16.73
CA GLU A 356 -8.48 -8.27 -17.99
C GLU A 356 -7.57 -9.44 -18.37
N TYR A 357 -8.14 -10.45 -19.01
CA TYR A 357 -7.39 -11.54 -19.61
C TYR A 357 -8.02 -12.00 -20.93
N VAL A 358 -7.20 -12.63 -21.79
CA VAL A 358 -7.65 -13.27 -23.03
C VAL A 358 -7.12 -14.69 -23.07
N ILE A 359 -7.98 -15.63 -23.45
CA ILE A 359 -7.57 -17.01 -23.73
C ILE A 359 -7.54 -17.21 -25.24
N ILE A 360 -6.40 -17.55 -25.81
CA ILE A 360 -6.17 -17.76 -27.25
C ILE A 360 -5.75 -19.21 -27.48
N SER A 361 -6.68 -20.06 -27.92
CA SER A 361 -6.47 -21.50 -28.13
C SER A 361 -5.81 -22.21 -26.92
N GLY A 362 -6.07 -21.69 -25.72
CA GLY A 362 -5.51 -22.15 -24.45
C GLY A 362 -4.36 -21.34 -23.87
N LEU A 363 -3.76 -20.41 -24.62
CA LEU A 363 -2.80 -19.44 -24.07
C LEU A 363 -3.54 -18.39 -23.25
N VAL A 364 -3.18 -18.22 -21.99
CA VAL A 364 -3.83 -17.25 -21.11
C VAL A 364 -2.94 -16.03 -21.04
N VAL A 365 -3.43 -14.91 -21.54
CA VAL A 365 -2.68 -13.67 -21.74
C VAL A 365 -3.23 -12.57 -20.86
N MET A 366 -2.34 -11.92 -20.11
CA MET A 366 -2.64 -10.79 -19.22
C MET A 366 -1.65 -9.65 -19.43
N SER A 367 -2.00 -8.45 -18.95
CA SER A 367 -1.00 -7.39 -18.77
C SER A 367 -0.02 -7.81 -17.68
N LEU A 368 1.27 -7.62 -17.92
CA LEU A 368 2.30 -7.86 -16.92
C LEU A 368 2.17 -6.80 -15.80
N THR A 369 2.07 -7.27 -14.57
CA THR A 369 1.98 -6.44 -13.35
C THR A 369 3.03 -6.90 -12.35
N GLU A 370 3.30 -6.10 -11.32
CA GLU A 370 4.22 -6.50 -10.24
C GLU A 370 3.79 -7.80 -9.56
N ASN A 371 2.48 -8.03 -9.43
CA ASN A 371 1.93 -9.26 -8.87
C ASN A 371 2.37 -10.53 -9.63
N HIS A 372 2.64 -10.42 -10.94
CA HIS A 372 3.18 -11.52 -11.72
C HIS A 372 4.70 -11.68 -11.53
N LEU A 373 5.43 -10.58 -11.32
CA LEU A 373 6.88 -10.61 -11.13
C LEU A 373 7.25 -11.45 -9.92
N ASP A 374 6.54 -11.28 -8.80
CA ASP A 374 6.73 -12.05 -7.57
C ASP A 374 6.55 -13.55 -7.78
N LEU A 375 5.60 -13.94 -8.63
CA LEU A 375 5.31 -15.34 -8.93
C LEU A 375 6.34 -15.94 -9.89
N PHE A 376 6.75 -15.19 -10.93
CA PHE A 376 7.65 -15.71 -11.94
C PHE A 376 9.12 -15.68 -11.51
N VAL A 377 9.57 -14.69 -10.73
CA VAL A 377 11.00 -14.53 -10.41
C VAL A 377 11.62 -15.76 -9.72
N GLN A 378 10.81 -16.52 -8.98
CA GLN A 378 11.26 -17.74 -8.30
C GLN A 378 11.67 -18.85 -9.28
N GLN A 379 11.02 -18.92 -10.44
CA GLN A 379 11.24 -19.97 -11.44
C GLN A 379 11.98 -19.44 -12.69
N ARG A 380 11.86 -18.13 -12.94
CA ARG A 380 12.41 -17.41 -14.09
C ARG A 380 13.14 -16.15 -13.59
N PRO A 381 14.40 -16.29 -13.15
CA PRO A 381 15.17 -15.19 -12.56
C PRO A 381 15.30 -13.95 -13.45
N GLU A 382 15.15 -14.10 -14.77
CA GLU A 382 15.13 -13.00 -15.73
C GLU A 382 14.02 -11.97 -15.46
N PHE A 383 12.92 -12.36 -14.81
CA PHE A 383 11.89 -11.41 -14.36
C PHE A 383 12.43 -10.41 -13.33
N GLY A 384 13.56 -10.73 -12.68
CA GLY A 384 14.28 -9.80 -11.83
C GLY A 384 14.74 -8.53 -12.55
N PHE A 385 14.85 -8.56 -13.89
CA PHE A 385 15.07 -7.40 -14.73
C PHE A 385 14.05 -6.29 -14.48
N PHE A 386 12.78 -6.66 -14.26
CA PHE A 386 11.71 -5.71 -14.00
C PHE A 386 11.75 -5.12 -12.59
N TRP A 387 12.63 -5.55 -11.68
CA TRP A 387 12.83 -4.84 -10.39
C TRP A 387 13.45 -3.46 -10.56
N GLN A 388 14.07 -3.21 -11.71
CA GLN A 388 14.56 -1.89 -12.07
C GLN A 388 13.42 -1.04 -12.67
N LEU A 389 13.11 0.09 -12.05
CA LEU A 389 11.96 0.95 -12.43
C LEU A 389 11.97 1.38 -13.89
N GLN A 390 13.14 1.64 -14.49
CA GLN A 390 13.26 1.99 -15.92
C GLN A 390 12.69 0.90 -16.85
N ASN A 391 12.71 -0.36 -16.42
CA ASN A 391 12.21 -1.49 -17.19
C ASN A 391 10.69 -1.66 -17.05
N ARG A 392 10.05 -0.87 -16.19
CA ARG A 392 8.59 -0.86 -15.98
C ARG A 392 7.85 0.23 -16.76
N LEU A 393 8.58 1.09 -17.49
CA LEU A 393 7.98 2.21 -18.24
C LEU A 393 7.13 1.75 -19.42
N LYS A 394 7.46 0.60 -20.02
CA LYS A 394 6.75 0.05 -21.17
C LYS A 394 5.79 -1.06 -20.71
N PRO A 395 4.54 -1.06 -21.20
CA PRO A 395 3.62 -2.15 -20.92
C PRO A 395 4.13 -3.43 -21.61
N ALA A 396 3.77 -4.58 -21.05
CA ALA A 396 4.04 -5.87 -21.66
C ALA A 396 2.84 -6.79 -21.43
N LEU A 397 2.67 -7.76 -22.33
CA LEU A 397 1.71 -8.84 -22.19
C LEU A 397 2.46 -10.12 -21.86
N VAL A 398 1.96 -10.91 -20.92
CA VAL A 398 2.57 -12.14 -20.45
C VAL A 398 1.61 -13.31 -20.62
N ILE A 399 2.14 -14.45 -21.04
CA ILE A 399 1.44 -15.74 -20.99
C ILE A 399 1.50 -16.23 -19.55
N THR A 400 0.39 -16.14 -18.81
CA THR A 400 0.36 -16.48 -17.39
C THR A 400 0.28 -17.98 -17.15
N THR A 401 -0.46 -18.68 -18.02
CA THR A 401 -0.53 -20.14 -18.04
C THR A 401 -0.91 -20.64 -19.44
N ILE A 402 -0.86 -21.96 -19.62
CA ILE A 402 -1.40 -22.64 -20.80
C ILE A 402 -2.40 -23.70 -20.34
N VAL A 403 -3.65 -23.58 -20.78
CA VAL A 403 -4.75 -24.47 -20.38
C VAL A 403 -4.39 -25.92 -20.77
N PRO A 404 -4.36 -26.88 -19.83
CA PRO A 404 -4.04 -28.28 -20.14
C PRO A 404 -4.96 -28.86 -21.22
N ASN A 405 -4.39 -29.71 -22.09
CA ASN A 405 -5.06 -30.35 -23.23
C ASN A 405 -5.60 -29.42 -24.32
N SER A 406 -5.43 -28.10 -24.19
CA SER A 406 -5.73 -27.15 -25.25
C SER A 406 -4.83 -27.34 -26.46
N TYR A 407 -5.20 -26.73 -27.59
CA TYR A 407 -4.39 -26.76 -28.79
C TYR A 407 -2.98 -26.19 -28.54
N ALA A 408 -2.88 -25.03 -27.88
CA ALA A 408 -1.59 -24.43 -27.53
C ALA A 408 -0.74 -25.33 -26.62
N TYR A 409 -1.36 -26.04 -25.68
CA TYR A 409 -0.66 -26.98 -24.80
C TYR A 409 -0.05 -28.16 -25.56
N GLN A 410 -0.76 -28.69 -26.55
CA GLN A 410 -0.29 -29.81 -27.36
C GLN A 410 0.92 -29.43 -28.23
N LEU A 411 1.01 -28.17 -28.66
CA LEU A 411 2.10 -27.67 -29.47
C LEU A 411 3.43 -27.59 -28.71
N ARG A 412 3.40 -27.37 -27.38
CA ARG A 412 4.59 -27.27 -26.51
C ARG A 412 5.65 -26.26 -26.97
N ILE A 413 5.21 -25.18 -27.61
CA ILE A 413 6.10 -24.12 -28.13
C ILE A 413 6.22 -22.96 -27.15
N PHE A 414 5.11 -22.55 -26.53
CA PHE A 414 5.11 -21.50 -25.52
C PHE A 414 5.27 -22.05 -24.11
N SER A 415 5.77 -21.21 -23.21
CA SER A 415 5.86 -21.47 -21.78
C SER A 415 5.21 -20.35 -20.96
N PRO A 416 4.69 -20.63 -19.76
CA PRO A 416 4.33 -19.59 -18.81
C PRO A 416 5.49 -18.62 -18.55
N GLY A 417 5.18 -17.33 -18.48
CA GLY A 417 6.16 -16.24 -18.38
C GLY A 417 6.68 -15.73 -19.72
N ASP A 418 6.34 -16.35 -20.85
CA ASP A 418 6.71 -15.79 -22.15
C ASP A 418 5.97 -14.46 -22.38
N LEU A 419 6.71 -13.44 -22.82
CA LEU A 419 6.17 -12.12 -23.15
C LEU A 419 5.79 -12.06 -24.62
N ILE A 420 4.61 -11.52 -24.92
CA ILE A 420 4.11 -11.37 -26.29
C ILE A 420 4.62 -10.05 -26.86
N ASP A 421 5.14 -10.10 -28.08
CA ASP A 421 5.64 -8.95 -28.83
C ASP A 421 4.69 -8.55 -29.96
N ALA A 422 4.18 -9.55 -30.72
CA ALA A 422 3.30 -9.28 -31.86
C ALA A 422 2.22 -10.34 -32.06
N ILE A 423 1.10 -9.92 -32.67
CA ILE A 423 0.02 -10.77 -33.15
C ILE A 423 -0.32 -10.35 -34.59
N ASN A 424 -0.31 -11.28 -35.55
CA ASN A 424 -0.56 -10.98 -36.97
C ASN A 424 0.33 -9.86 -37.53
N ASP A 425 1.61 -9.89 -37.15
CA ASP A 425 2.65 -8.87 -37.44
C ASP A 425 2.33 -7.47 -36.89
N MET A 426 1.33 -7.36 -36.02
CA MET A 426 1.01 -6.12 -35.32
C MET A 426 1.66 -6.17 -33.93
N PRO A 427 2.50 -5.18 -33.57
CA PRO A 427 3.02 -5.06 -32.22
C PRO A 427 1.88 -5.01 -31.20
N VAL A 428 1.98 -5.79 -30.12
CA VAL A 428 1.00 -5.80 -29.04
C VAL A 428 1.70 -5.69 -27.69
N HIS A 429 1.44 -4.60 -26.98
CA HIS A 429 2.02 -4.38 -25.65
C HIS A 429 0.94 -4.12 -24.59
N THR A 430 -0.28 -3.81 -25.01
CA THR A 430 -1.44 -3.60 -24.13
C THR A 430 -2.60 -4.52 -24.49
N MET A 431 -3.55 -4.70 -23.55
CA MET A 431 -4.79 -5.45 -23.83
C MET A 431 -5.61 -4.83 -24.96
N GLN A 432 -5.53 -3.52 -25.14
CA GLN A 432 -6.20 -2.82 -26.24
C GLN A 432 -5.58 -3.16 -27.58
N ASP A 433 -4.25 -3.21 -27.66
CA ASP A 433 -3.53 -3.62 -28.87
C ASP A 433 -3.86 -5.06 -29.22
N LEU A 434 -3.81 -5.96 -28.22
CA LEU A 434 -4.17 -7.37 -28.39
C LEU A 434 -5.59 -7.53 -28.94
N LYS A 435 -6.57 -6.89 -28.31
CA LYS A 435 -7.98 -6.91 -28.76
C LYS A 435 -8.11 -6.38 -30.19
N LYS A 436 -7.33 -5.36 -30.58
CA LYS A 436 -7.34 -4.81 -31.94
C LYS A 436 -6.71 -5.77 -32.95
N ALA A 437 -5.57 -6.37 -32.62
CA ALA A 437 -4.88 -7.32 -33.48
C ALA A 437 -5.71 -8.60 -33.72
N LEU A 438 -6.40 -9.10 -32.69
CA LEU A 438 -7.27 -10.28 -32.78
C LEU A 438 -8.56 -10.05 -33.60
N LYS A 439 -8.98 -8.80 -33.83
CA LYS A 439 -10.13 -8.48 -34.69
C LYS A 439 -9.80 -8.54 -36.19
N LYS A 440 -8.51 -8.54 -36.56
CA LYS A 440 -8.09 -8.59 -37.97
C LYS A 440 -8.48 -9.94 -38.55
N LYS A 441 -9.21 -9.92 -39.69
CA LYS A 441 -9.54 -11.16 -40.42
C LYS A 441 -8.27 -11.68 -41.08
N VAL A 442 -7.79 -12.81 -40.60
CA VAL A 442 -6.64 -13.55 -41.12
C VAL A 442 -7.02 -15.01 -41.34
N ASP A 443 -6.29 -15.70 -42.21
CA ASP A 443 -6.43 -17.16 -42.44
C ASP A 443 -5.60 -17.97 -41.43
N PHE A 444 -4.55 -17.35 -40.90
CA PHE A 444 -3.71 -17.87 -39.83
C PHE A 444 -3.46 -16.78 -38.80
N LEU A 445 -3.55 -17.14 -37.52
CA LEU A 445 -3.14 -16.30 -36.41
C LEU A 445 -1.64 -16.50 -36.17
N THR A 446 -0.84 -15.44 -36.28
CA THR A 446 0.57 -15.48 -35.86
C THR A 446 0.74 -14.89 -34.48
N ILE A 447 1.57 -15.52 -33.65
CA ILE A 447 1.93 -15.07 -32.31
C ILE A 447 3.45 -15.08 -32.20
N THR A 448 4.03 -13.94 -31.87
CA THR A 448 5.49 -13.77 -31.73
C THR A 448 5.80 -13.33 -30.30
N THR A 449 6.75 -14.01 -29.65
CA THR A 449 7.26 -13.63 -28.32
C THR A 449 8.49 -12.73 -28.43
N THR A 450 8.85 -12.09 -27.33
CA THR A 450 10.09 -11.30 -27.22
C THR A 450 11.36 -12.13 -27.37
N LEU A 451 11.27 -13.46 -27.30
CA LEU A 451 12.35 -14.40 -27.58
C LEU A 451 12.39 -14.82 -29.06
N HIS A 452 11.61 -14.13 -29.92
CA HIS A 452 11.45 -14.43 -31.34
C HIS A 452 10.97 -15.86 -31.63
N LEU A 453 10.24 -16.46 -30.68
CA LEU A 453 9.46 -17.66 -30.96
C LEU A 453 8.21 -17.22 -31.72
N GLU A 454 8.06 -17.72 -32.95
CA GLU A 454 6.89 -17.46 -33.79
C GLU A 454 6.06 -18.74 -33.94
N GLN A 455 4.75 -18.60 -33.75
CA GLN A 455 3.78 -19.65 -33.98
C GLN A 455 2.74 -19.19 -34.99
N VAL A 456 2.36 -20.10 -35.88
CA VAL A 456 1.23 -19.94 -36.78
C VAL A 456 0.12 -20.93 -36.39
N ILE A 457 -1.09 -20.44 -36.12
CA ILE A 457 -2.28 -21.23 -35.79
C ILE A 457 -3.31 -21.04 -36.90
N ALA A 458 -3.74 -22.13 -37.54
CA ALA A 458 -4.80 -22.07 -38.54
C ALA A 458 -6.09 -21.53 -37.92
N LYS A 459 -6.80 -20.63 -38.62
CA LYS A 459 -8.03 -20.00 -38.11
C LYS A 459 -9.08 -21.00 -37.62
N SER A 460 -9.17 -22.18 -38.25
CA SER A 460 -10.09 -23.24 -37.83
C SER A 460 -9.80 -23.82 -36.45
N ALA A 461 -8.58 -23.64 -35.93
CA ALA A 461 -8.14 -24.07 -34.59
C ALA A 461 -8.03 -22.88 -33.60
N VAL A 462 -8.38 -21.66 -34.02
CA VAL A 462 -8.38 -20.47 -33.17
C VAL A 462 -9.67 -20.41 -32.36
N ASP A 463 -9.52 -20.44 -31.04
CA ASP A 463 -10.60 -20.15 -30.09
C ASP A 463 -10.19 -18.97 -29.22
N ILE A 464 -11.07 -17.97 -29.05
CA ILE A 464 -10.74 -16.74 -28.32
C ILE A 464 -11.83 -16.44 -27.32
N THR A 465 -11.45 -16.39 -26.04
CA THR A 465 -12.33 -15.95 -24.95
C THR A 465 -11.77 -14.70 -24.29
N PHE A 466 -12.59 -13.67 -24.16
CA PHE A 466 -12.27 -12.46 -23.40
C PHE A 466 -12.87 -12.58 -22.00
N GLY A 467 -12.09 -12.26 -20.97
CA GLY A 467 -12.56 -12.22 -19.60
C GLY A 467 -12.05 -10.99 -18.86
N ALA A 468 -12.76 -10.63 -17.79
CA ALA A 468 -12.36 -9.58 -16.88
C ALA A 468 -12.79 -9.96 -15.47
N TYR A 469 -11.87 -9.80 -14.52
CA TYR A 469 -12.15 -9.85 -13.10
C TYR A 469 -12.43 -8.45 -12.58
N ALA A 470 -13.61 -8.29 -12.01
CA ALA A 470 -14.00 -7.13 -11.22
C ALA A 470 -14.88 -7.65 -10.08
N LEU A 471 -14.53 -7.33 -8.83
CA LEU A 471 -15.46 -7.58 -7.71
C LEU A 471 -16.67 -6.64 -7.89
N LYS A 472 -17.86 -7.23 -7.92
CA LYS A 472 -19.13 -6.50 -8.05
C LYS A 472 -19.41 -5.63 -6.84
#